data_AF-A0A961TUV9-F1
#
_entry.id   AF-A0A961TUV9-F1
#
_cell.length_a   1.000
_cell.length_b   1.000
_cell.length_c   1.000
_cell.angle_alpha   90.00
_cell.angle_beta   90.00
_cell.angle_gamma   90.00
#
_symmetry.space_group_name_H-M   'P 1'
#
loop_
_entity.id
_entity.type
_entity.pdbx_description
1 polymer ?
#
loop_
_entity_poly.entity_id
_entity_poly.type
_entity_poly.pdbx_seq_one_letter_code
_entity_poly.pdbx_strand_id
1 'polypeptide(L)'
;LSERGLLFVDDGSVKNTKTEELARASILPYARAQIMIDAVRTRREIAARLEDLVKEAKRSGLAIGVANAFPDSIDMIAKFASAAGKLGIEITPVSAIVTDPERKGG
;
A
#
# COMPACT_ATOMS: atom_id res chain seq x y z
N LEU A 1 -26.15 0.76 12.44
CA LEU A 1 -25.63 -0.55 11.98
C LEU A 1 -25.67 -0.52 10.46
N SER A 2 -24.64 -0.24 9.67
CA SER A 2 -23.20 -0.24 9.89
C SER A 2 -22.57 0.82 8.99
N GLU A 3 -22.17 1.95 9.58
CA GLU A 3 -21.31 2.96 8.95
C GLU A 3 -19.88 2.46 8.93
N ARG A 4 -19.56 1.63 7.95
CA ARG A 4 -18.16 1.45 7.55
C ARG A 4 -18.15 1.54 6.06
N GLY A 5 -17.56 2.63 5.56
CA GLY A 5 -17.04 2.71 4.19
C GLY A 5 -16.02 1.59 4.00
N LEU A 6 -16.53 0.38 3.78
CA LEU A 6 -15.78 -0.79 3.43
C LEU A 6 -15.36 -0.63 1.98
N LEU A 7 -14.12 -0.25 1.76
CA LEU A 7 -13.45 -0.68 0.54
C LEU A 7 -13.01 -2.13 0.76
N PHE A 8 -13.59 -3.03 -0.02
CA PHE A 8 -13.17 -4.42 -0.10
C PHE A 8 -11.77 -4.46 -0.72
N VAL A 9 -10.77 -4.91 0.05
CA VAL A 9 -9.44 -5.23 -0.47
C VAL A 9 -9.47 -6.71 -0.80
N ASP A 10 -9.74 -7.01 -2.06
CA ASP A 10 -9.60 -8.34 -2.66
C ASP A 10 -8.11 -8.71 -2.63
N ASP A 11 -7.77 -9.85 -2.03
CA ASP A 11 -6.41 -10.38 -1.93
C ASP A 11 -5.93 -11.06 -3.23
N GLY A 12 -6.65 -10.83 -4.33
CA GLY A 12 -6.32 -11.38 -5.65
C GLY A 12 -6.82 -12.80 -5.85
N SER A 13 -7.72 -13.29 -4.99
CA SER A 13 -8.38 -14.57 -5.18
C SER A 13 -9.65 -14.48 -6.04
N VAL A 14 -10.12 -13.27 -6.39
CA VAL A 14 -11.29 -13.13 -7.29
C VAL A 14 -10.91 -12.40 -8.60
N LYS A 15 -11.11 -13.13 -9.69
CA LYS A 15 -11.01 -12.65 -11.06
C LYS A 15 -11.96 -11.47 -11.29
N ASN A 16 -11.46 -10.46 -12.01
CA ASN A 16 -12.24 -9.52 -12.79
C ASN A 16 -13.34 -8.76 -12.04
N THR A 17 -13.02 -7.60 -11.47
CA THR A 17 -13.73 -6.35 -11.77
C THR A 17 -13.05 -5.19 -11.06
N LYS A 18 -12.87 -4.07 -11.78
CA LYS A 18 -12.40 -2.74 -11.32
C LYS A 18 -10.90 -2.42 -11.38
N THR A 19 -10.06 -3.27 -11.94
CA THR A 19 -8.67 -2.88 -12.23
C THR A 19 -8.55 -1.92 -13.42
N GLU A 20 -9.46 -1.99 -14.40
CA GLU A 20 -9.41 -1.13 -15.60
C GLU A 20 -10.04 0.26 -15.41
N GLU A 21 -10.97 0.43 -14.47
CA GLU A 21 -11.67 1.71 -14.26
C GLU A 21 -10.87 2.65 -13.33
N LEU A 22 -10.11 2.08 -12.38
CA LEU A 22 -9.14 2.81 -11.55
C LEU A 22 -7.92 3.31 -12.35
N ALA A 23 -7.63 2.69 -13.50
CA ALA A 23 -6.50 3.06 -14.34
C ALA A 23 -6.73 4.35 -15.17
N ARG A 24 -7.99 4.80 -15.33
CA ARG A 24 -8.35 5.86 -16.29
C ARG A 24 -8.40 7.28 -15.70
N ALA A 25 -8.33 7.44 -14.38
CA ALA A 25 -8.41 8.75 -13.72
C ALA A 25 -7.12 9.13 -12.97
N SER A 26 -6.11 9.60 -13.70
CA SER A 26 -5.24 10.71 -13.30
C SER A 26 -4.68 10.80 -11.85
N ILE A 27 -4.00 9.78 -11.33
CA ILE A 27 -3.04 9.96 -10.21
C ILE A 27 -1.61 9.87 -10.77
N LEU A 28 -1.26 10.87 -11.57
CA LEU A 28 0.09 11.27 -12.04
C LEU A 28 1.20 10.20 -11.84
N PRO A 29 1.78 9.67 -12.91
CA PRO A 29 1.92 8.22 -13.23
C PRO A 29 2.23 7.24 -12.06
N TYR A 30 1.21 6.50 -11.58
CA TYR A 30 1.25 5.26 -10.74
C TYR A 30 2.37 5.23 -9.68
N ALA A 31 2.31 6.02 -8.60
CA ALA A 31 3.19 5.91 -7.40
C ALA A 31 4.56 5.20 -7.62
N ARG A 32 5.46 5.75 -8.45
CA ARG A 32 6.67 5.05 -8.94
C ARG A 32 7.48 4.38 -7.81
N ALA A 33 7.70 3.07 -7.72
CA ALA A 33 7.11 1.93 -8.40
C ALA A 33 7.12 0.81 -7.36
N GLN A 34 5.97 0.18 -7.12
CA GLN A 34 5.73 -0.89 -6.14
C GLN A 34 7.00 -1.63 -5.65
N ILE A 35 7.40 -1.39 -4.40
CA ILE A 35 8.47 -2.19 -3.78
C ILE A 35 7.85 -3.53 -3.35
N MET A 36 8.27 -4.61 -4.00
CA MET A 36 7.94 -5.96 -3.53
C MET A 36 8.76 -6.26 -2.28
N ILE A 37 8.09 -6.22 -1.13
CA ILE A 37 8.71 -6.36 0.20
C ILE A 37 9.29 -7.76 0.39
N ASP A 38 8.65 -8.78 -0.16
CA ASP A 38 9.01 -10.18 0.05
C ASP A 38 9.46 -10.90 -1.23
N ALA A 39 10.04 -10.15 -2.17
CA ALA A 39 10.67 -10.72 -3.37
C ALA A 39 11.71 -11.79 -3.01
N VAL A 40 12.42 -11.60 -1.90
CA VAL A 40 13.24 -12.62 -1.26
C VAL A 40 12.72 -12.85 0.15
N ARG A 41 12.21 -14.05 0.42
CA ARG A 41 11.50 -14.41 1.65
C ARG A 41 12.43 -14.74 2.82
N THR A 42 13.32 -13.81 3.15
CA THR A 42 14.12 -13.88 4.37
C THR A 42 13.88 -12.61 5.18
N ARG A 43 13.90 -12.72 6.52
CA ARG A 43 13.68 -11.57 7.40
C ARG A 43 14.63 -10.40 7.13
N ARG A 44 15.89 -10.71 6.77
CA ARG A 44 16.91 -9.71 6.43
C ARG A 44 16.54 -8.92 5.18
N GLU A 45 16.13 -9.61 4.12
CA GLU A 45 15.76 -8.96 2.85
C GLU A 45 14.44 -8.18 2.99
N ILE A 46 13.45 -8.73 3.70
CA ILE A 46 12.20 -8.03 4.01
C ILE A 46 12.48 -6.72 4.77
N ALA A 47 13.34 -6.77 5.79
CA ALA A 47 13.73 -5.56 6.54
C ALA A 47 14.39 -4.51 5.62
N ALA A 48 15.32 -4.93 4.75
CA ALA A 48 15.98 -4.03 3.81
C ALA A 48 14.98 -3.36 2.85
N ARG A 49 13.99 -4.11 2.34
CA ARG A 49 12.94 -3.53 1.47
C ARG A 49 12.03 -2.55 2.19
N LEU A 50 11.74 -2.78 3.46
CA LEU A 50 10.98 -1.82 4.29
C LEU A 50 11.78 -0.54 4.54
N GLU A 51 13.09 -0.62 4.75
CA GLU A 51 13.95 0.56 4.83
C GLU A 51 13.96 1.36 3.53
N ASP A 52 14.04 0.68 2.39
CA ASP A 52 14.00 1.33 1.09
C ASP A 52 12.64 2.01 0.84
N LEU A 53 11.55 1.41 1.31
CA LEU A 53 10.21 2.03 1.26
C LEU A 53 10.15 3.34 2.04
N VAL A 54 10.75 3.38 3.24
CA VAL A 54 10.82 4.62 4.04
C VAL A 54 11.66 5.69 3.34
N LYS A 55 12.82 5.32 2.78
CA LYS A 55 13.69 6.24 2.04
C LYS A 55 12.94 6.85 0.85
N GLU A 56 12.22 6.02 0.11
CA GLU A 56 11.43 6.46 -1.04
C GLU A 56 10.29 7.40 -0.61
N ALA A 57 9.54 7.04 0.44
CA ALA A 57 8.47 7.89 0.96
C ALA A 57 8.99 9.26 1.40
N LYS A 58 10.15 9.32 2.05
CA LYS A 58 10.78 10.60 2.45
C LYS A 58 11.26 11.43 1.27
N ARG A 59 11.76 10.79 0.22
CA ARG A 59 12.28 11.46 -0.98
C ARG A 59 11.16 12.02 -1.85
N SER A 60 10.09 11.26 -2.03
CA SER A 60 9.03 11.53 -3.00
C SER A 60 7.74 12.05 -2.37
N GLY A 61 7.63 12.06 -1.04
CA GLY A 61 6.42 12.39 -0.28
C GLY A 61 5.42 11.24 -0.19
N LEU A 62 5.54 10.21 -1.05
CA LEU A 62 4.69 9.02 -1.09
C LEU A 62 5.47 7.81 -1.63
N ALA A 63 5.22 6.62 -1.09
CA ALA A 63 5.68 5.35 -1.64
C ALA A 63 4.68 4.22 -1.35
N ILE A 64 4.64 3.19 -2.20
CA ILE A 64 3.76 2.02 -2.01
C ILE A 64 4.60 0.73 -2.02
N GLY A 65 4.44 -0.08 -0.98
CA GLY A 65 4.99 -1.42 -0.87
C GLY A 65 3.90 -2.49 -1.03
N VAL A 66 4.25 -3.64 -1.60
CA VAL A 66 3.37 -4.81 -1.76
C VAL A 66 4.09 -6.04 -1.24
N ALA A 67 3.34 -6.97 -0.65
CA ALA A 67 3.84 -8.24 -0.17
C ALA A 67 2.81 -9.33 -0.42
N ASN A 68 3.27 -10.58 -0.48
CA ASN A 68 2.40 -11.74 -0.43
C ASN A 68 2.01 -12.04 1.02
N ALA A 69 0.88 -12.73 1.21
CA ALA A 69 0.34 -13.06 2.53
C ALA A 69 1.07 -14.25 3.22
N PHE A 70 2.40 -14.26 3.17
CA PHE A 70 3.20 -15.25 3.90
C PHE A 70 3.28 -14.88 5.39
N PRO A 71 3.31 -15.87 6.32
CA PRO A 71 3.36 -15.58 7.75
C PRO A 71 4.50 -14.66 8.18
N ASP A 72 5.73 -14.91 7.69
CA ASP A 72 6.88 -14.04 7.99
C ASP A 72 6.73 -12.62 7.41
N SER A 73 6.09 -12.47 6.25
CA SER A 73 5.82 -11.15 5.64
C SER A 73 4.84 -10.36 6.53
N ILE A 74 3.75 -11.01 6.97
CA ILE A 74 2.74 -10.42 7.84
C ILE A 74 3.37 -9.95 9.17
N ASP A 75 4.13 -10.83 9.83
CA ASP A 75 4.76 -10.53 11.12
C ASP A 75 5.72 -9.34 11.04
N MET A 76 6.51 -9.27 9.96
CA MET A 76 7.49 -8.20 9.74
C MET A 76 6.80 -6.87 9.42
N ILE A 77 5.76 -6.89 8.58
CA ILE A 77 4.98 -5.69 8.22
C ILE A 77 4.22 -5.16 9.44
N ALA A 78 3.64 -6.03 10.27
CA ALA A 78 2.96 -5.62 11.51
C ALA A 78 3.92 -4.92 12.49
N LYS A 79 5.13 -5.46 12.67
CA LYS A 79 6.18 -4.83 13.48
C LYS A 79 6.60 -3.48 12.90
N PHE A 80 6.82 -3.41 11.59
CA PHE A 80 7.14 -2.16 10.90
C PHE A 80 6.05 -1.10 11.10
N ALA A 81 4.77 -1.47 10.94
CA ALA A 81 3.65 -0.55 11.10
C ALA A 81 3.58 0.04 12.51
N SER A 82 3.84 -0.77 13.55
CA SER A 82 3.92 -0.28 14.93
C SER A 82 5.06 0.73 15.17
N ALA A 83 6.10 0.70 14.32
CA ALA A 83 7.27 1.56 14.41
C ALA A 83 7.21 2.79 13.47
N ALA A 84 6.22 2.86 12.57
CA ALA A 84 6.14 3.88 11.51
C ALA A 84 6.28 5.31 12.03
N GLY A 85 5.57 5.65 13.12
CA GLY A 85 5.65 6.99 13.72
C GLY A 85 7.06 7.36 14.21
N LYS A 86 7.85 6.39 14.72
CA LYS A 86 9.25 6.62 15.10
C LYS A 86 10.16 6.83 13.90
N LEU A 87 9.78 6.30 12.73
CA LEU A 87 10.49 6.47 11.48
C LEU A 87 10.13 7.78 10.77
N GLY A 88 9.16 8.54 11.29
CA GLY A 88 8.69 9.80 10.72
C GLY A 88 7.83 9.60 9.47
N ILE A 89 7.12 8.48 9.39
CA ILE A 89 6.16 8.18 8.32
C ILE A 89 4.80 7.77 8.89
N GLU A 90 3.76 7.96 8.10
CA GLU A 90 2.40 7.48 8.37
C GLU A 90 2.03 6.39 7.37
N ILE A 91 1.38 5.33 7.84
CA ILE A 91 0.87 4.25 6.97
C ILE A 91 -0.64 4.42 6.87
N THR A 92 -1.13 4.54 5.64
CA THR A 92 -2.55 4.64 5.35
C THR A 92 -2.97 3.56 4.35
N PRO A 93 -4.26 3.15 4.35
CA PRO A 93 -4.80 2.34 3.27
C PRO A 93 -4.65 3.08 1.94
N VAL A 94 -4.35 2.36 0.85
CA VAL A 94 -4.24 2.96 -0.50
C VAL A 94 -5.52 3.71 -0.88
N SER A 95 -6.68 3.28 -0.38
CA SER A 95 -7.97 3.93 -0.57
C SER A 95 -8.05 5.36 -0.04
N ALA A 96 -7.27 5.71 0.99
CA ALA A 96 -7.24 7.07 1.54
C ALA A 96 -6.51 8.06 0.62
N ILE A 97 -5.73 7.55 -0.34
CA ILE A 97 -4.89 8.33 -1.26
C ILE A 97 -5.59 8.48 -2.62
N VAL A 98 -6.55 7.60 -2.93
CA VAL A 98 -7.40 7.70 -4.11
C VAL A 98 -8.52 8.69 -3.83
N THR A 99 -8.36 9.94 -4.27
CA THR A 99 -9.47 10.89 -4.34
C THR A 99 -10.53 10.34 -5.30
N ASP A 100 -11.75 10.15 -4.84
CA ASP A 100 -12.90 9.80 -5.66
C ASP A 100 -13.21 10.96 -6.63
N PRO A 101 -12.98 10.80 -7.95
CA PRO A 101 -13.30 11.84 -8.93
C PRO A 101 -14.81 12.05 -9.12
N GLU A 102 -15.66 11.13 -8.67
CA GLU A 102 -17.13 11.23 -8.77
C GLU A 102 -17.73 12.10 -7.65
N ARG A 103 -16.97 12.42 -6.59
CA ARG A 103 -17.40 13.36 -5.54
C ARG A 103 -17.24 14.83 -5.97
N LYS A 104 -17.65 15.14 -7.20
CA LYS A 104 -18.05 16.49 -7.63
C LYS A 104 -19.42 16.42 -8.29
N GLY A 105 -20.44 16.39 -7.44
CA GLY A 105 -21.84 16.44 -7.83
C GLY A 105 -22.73 16.34 -6.60
N GLY A 106 -22.93 17.46 -5.90
CA GLY A 106 -23.81 17.60 -4.75
C GLY A 106 -23.80 19.03 -4.26
#